data_AF-A0A9C7UZD8-F1
#
_entry.id   AF-A0A9C7UZD8-F1
#
_cell.length_a   1.000
_cell.length_b   1.000
_cell.length_c   1.000
_cell.angle_alpha   90.00
_cell.angle_beta   90.00
_cell.angle_gamma   90.00
#
_symmetry.space_group_name_H-M   'P 1'
#
loop_
_entity.id
_entity.type
_entity.pdbx_description
1 polymer ?
#
loop_
_entity_poly.entity_id
_entity_poly.type
_entity_poly.pdbx_seq_one_letter_code
_entity_poly.pdbx_strand_id
1 'polypeptide(L)' 'AEHPVGEVCIAVSGADGCRGERFLFPGDREQVRAQAAHKALELLLRKIKA' A
#
# COMPACT_ATOMS: atom_id res chain seq x y z
N ALA A 1 17.61 2.00 -11.60
CA ALA A 1 17.46 1.50 -10.22
C ALA A 1 16.61 0.25 -10.29
N GLU A 2 17.12 -0.90 -9.86
CA GLU A 2 16.35 -2.14 -9.82
C GLU A 2 15.46 -2.10 -8.58
N HIS A 3 14.15 -2.23 -8.77
CA HIS A 3 13.20 -2.28 -7.65
C HIS A 3 13.14 -3.72 -7.14
N PRO A 4 13.20 -3.94 -5.81
CA PRO A 4 13.12 -5.29 -5.27
C PRO A 4 11.75 -5.89 -5.59
N VAL A 5 11.75 -7.18 -5.95
CA VAL A 5 10.51 -7.93 -6.16
C VAL A 5 9.72 -7.91 -4.85
N GLY A 6 8.47 -7.45 -4.91
CA GLY A 6 7.62 -7.26 -3.74
C GLY A 6 7.49 -5.81 -3.27
N GLU A 7 8.20 -4.86 -3.90
CA GLU A 7 8.01 -3.43 -3.63
C GLU A 7 6.68 -2.93 -4.22
N VAL A 8 5.86 -2.29 -3.39
CA VAL A 8 4.59 -1.68 -3.76
C VAL A 8 4.48 -0.30 -3.12
N CYS A 9 4.18 0.71 -3.94
CA CYS A 9 3.88 2.06 -3.46
C CYS A 9 2.37 2.22 -3.30
N ILE A 10 1.90 2.61 -2.11
CA ILE A 10 0.48 2.86 -1.85
C ILE A 10 0.31 4.30 -1.38
N ALA A 11 -0.57 5.04 -2.06
CA ALA A 11 -0.91 6.40 -1.68
C ALA A 11 -2.42 6.55 -1.47
N VAL A 12 -2.79 7.23 -0.39
CA VAL A 12 -4.18 7.59 -0.08
C VAL A 12 -4.33 9.09 -0.19
N SER A 13 -5.20 9.52 -1.10
CA SER A 13 -5.56 10.93 -1.29
C SER A 13 -6.92 11.21 -0.66
N GLY A 14 -7.04 12.34 0.03
CA GLY A 14 -8.29 12.82 0.63
C GLY A 14 -8.31 14.34 0.74
N ALA A 15 -9.33 14.90 1.41
CA ALA A 15 -9.48 16.34 1.57
C ALA A 15 -8.27 17.01 2.26
N ASP A 16 -7.62 16.32 3.19
CA ASP A 16 -6.44 16.80 3.92
C ASP A 16 -5.11 16.59 3.16
N GLY A 17 -5.19 16.21 1.88
CA GLY A 17 -4.04 15.95 1.02
C GLY A 17 -3.71 14.46 0.83
N CYS A 18 -2.56 14.21 0.22
CA CYS A 18 -2.11 12.89 -0.22
C CYS A 18 -0.96 12.38 0.64
N ARG A 19 -1.08 11.14 1.14
CA ARG A 19 -0.02 10.45 1.88
C ARG A 19 0.34 9.15 1.17
N GLY A 20 1.57 9.07 0.68
CA GLY A 20 2.14 7.91 0.02
C GLY A 20 3.21 7.24 0.87
N GLU A 21 3.15 5.91 0.98
CA GLU A 21 4.13 5.09 1.67
C GLU A 21 4.56 3.91 0.78
N ARG A 22 5.81 3.48 0.94
CA ARG A 22 6.38 2.33 0.22
C ARG A 22 6.37 1.12 1.14
N PHE A 23 5.92 0.00 0.59
CA PHE A 23 5.84 -1.27 1.30
C PHE A 23 6.65 -2.31 0.54
N LEU A 24 7.38 -3.15 1.27
CA LEU A 24 8.04 -4.33 0.73
C LEU A 24 7.30 -5.55 1.28
N PHE A 25 6.54 -6.22 0.43
CA PHE A 25 5.80 -7.42 0.80
C PHE A 25 6.63 -8.66 0.46
N PRO A 26 6.89 -9.56 1.43
CA PRO A 26 7.50 -10.84 1.14
C PRO A 26 6.49 -11.78 0.49
N GLY A 27 6.99 -12.72 -0.32
CA GLY A 27 6.18 -13.79 -0.91
C GLY A 27 6.07 -13.74 -2.43
N ASP A 28 5.19 -14.58 -2.97
CA ASP A 28 4.97 -14.72 -4.41
C ASP A 28 4.13 -13.56 -4.97
N ARG A 29 4.05 -13.43 -6.29
CA ARG A 29 3.27 -12.37 -6.96
C ARG A 29 1.81 -12.30 -6.51
N GLU A 30 1.17 -13.44 -6.26
CA GLU A 30 -0.21 -13.49 -5.76
C GLU A 30 -0.30 -13.00 -4.31
N GLN A 31 0.61 -13.45 -3.45
CA GLN A 31 0.67 -13.02 -2.06
C GLN A 31 0.96 -11.52 -1.94
N VAL A 32 1.88 -10.99 -2.74
CA VAL A 32 2.19 -9.55 -2.79
C VAL A 32 0.95 -8.75 -3.20
N ARG A 33 0.18 -9.21 -4.19
CA ARG A 33 -1.07 -8.54 -4.59
C ARG A 33 -2.12 -8.55 -3.49
N ALA A 34 -2.33 -9.69 -2.83
CA ALA A 34 -3.28 -9.82 -1.73
C ALA A 34 -2.90 -8.91 -0.55
N GLN A 35 -1.62 -8.92 -0.17
CA GLN A 35 -1.09 -8.06 0.90
C GLN A 35 -1.19 -6.58 0.56
N ALA A 36 -0.86 -6.19 -0.67
CA ALA A 36 -0.98 -4.82 -1.15
C ALA A 36 -2.43 -4.32 -1.11
N ALA A 37 -3.38 -5.12 -1.60
CA ALA A 37 -4.79 -4.78 -1.58
C ALA A 37 -5.32 -4.63 -0.14
N HIS A 38 -4.95 -5.57 0.74
CA HIS A 38 -5.30 -5.50 2.16
C HIS A 38 -4.73 -4.24 2.82
N LYS A 39 -3.47 -3.91 2.55
CA LYS A 39 -2.80 -2.71 3.10
C LYS A 39 -3.44 -1.41 2.60
N ALA A 40 -3.81 -1.34 1.32
CA ALA A 40 -4.50 -0.19 0.77
C ALA A 40 -5.87 0.04 1.44
N LEU A 41 -6.65 -1.02 1.64
CA LEU A 41 -7.92 -0.96 2.37
C LEU A 41 -7.73 -0.55 3.82
N GLU A 42 -6.70 -1.06 4.51
CA GLU A 42 -6.36 -0.68 5.88
C GLU A 42 -6.05 0.82 5.98
N LEU A 43 -5.21 1.34 5.08
CA LEU A 43 -4.87 2.76 5.04
C LEU A 43 -6.09 3.64 4.77
N LEU A 44 -6.97 3.20 3.87
CA LEU A 44 -8.23 3.90 3.59
C LEU A 44 -9.16 3.90 4.81
N LEU A 45 -9.34 2.75 5.47
CA LEU A 45 -10.13 2.63 6.70
C LEU A 45 -9.61 3.52 7.81
N ARG A 46 -8.28 3.59 8.00
CA ARG A 46 -7.65 4.49 8.97
C ARG A 46 -7.91 5.96 8.62
N LYS A 47 -7.89 6.32 7.34
CA LYS A 47 -8.18 7.68 6.86
C LYS A 47 -9.65 8.07 7.08
N ILE A 48 -10.58 7.15 6.88
CA ILE A 48 -12.03 7.42 7.02
C ILE A 48 -12.47 7.41 8.51
N LYS A 49 -11.79 6.64 9.36
CA LYS A 49 -12.10 6.56 10.81
C LYS A 49 -11.42 7.65 11.64
N ALA A 50 -10.45 8.37 11.07
CA ALA A 50 -9.78 9.50 11.71
C ALA A 50 -10.62 10.78 11.52
#